data_AF-A0A1G2E407-F1
#
_entry.id   AF-A0A1G2E407-F1
#
_cell.length_a   1.000
_cell.length_b   1.000
_cell.length_c   1.000
_cell.angle_alpha   90.00
_cell.angle_beta   90.00
_cell.angle_gamma   90.00
#
_symmetry.space_group_name_H-M   'P 1'
#
loop_
_entity.id
_entity.type
_entity.pdbx_description
1 polymer ?
#
loop_
_entity_poly.entity_id
_entity_poly.type
_entity_poly.pdbx_seq_one_letter_code
_entity_poly.pdbx_strand_id
1 'polypeptide(L)'
;MKKHSKLSSLISLLVGVGVMLPSAAFAQVGASTTAAPARANFCTVLDQVSTKITGAMSEREAKLSQRRTERETKLREQSASRDTDRNDHRGDWDTHRAEWYQKLDARASTTEQLAAIATFKAAVDAAVVARRLAVDEAVSAMRLSIEAAAKERTSAIDIAIVTMKTDTDAALAKAKADCANGVAPATVRTTYVASMKAAREKMQTAVTTIERKKDTLTPLITARKTAVEKAISDFKAAVTAAHTEMKAAFPVRPQTATSSQR
;
A
#
# COMPACT_ATOMS: atom_id res chain seq x y z
N MET A 1 11.57 -12.29 26.09
CA MET A 1 11.86 -11.70 24.77
C MET A 1 10.56 -11.42 24.03
N LYS A 2 9.95 -10.25 24.28
CA LYS A 2 8.73 -9.79 23.59
C LYS A 2 9.14 -8.65 22.64
N LYS A 3 9.44 -8.98 21.39
CA LYS A 3 9.39 -8.03 20.26
C LYS A 3 8.33 -8.55 19.30
N HIS A 4 7.08 -8.55 19.75
CA HIS A 4 5.95 -8.77 18.85
C HIS A 4 5.75 -7.50 18.01
N SER A 5 5.83 -7.71 16.69
CA SER A 5 4.98 -7.06 15.69
C SER A 5 4.97 -5.53 15.65
N LYS A 6 5.95 -4.94 14.93
CA LYS A 6 5.75 -3.65 14.23
C LYS A 6 5.46 -3.83 12.73
N LEU A 7 5.04 -5.02 12.29
CA LEU A 7 4.61 -5.26 10.90
C LEU A 7 3.12 -4.95 10.65
N SER A 8 2.40 -4.45 11.66
CA SER A 8 0.96 -4.14 11.59
C SER A 8 0.64 -2.64 11.43
N SER A 9 1.62 -1.79 11.13
CA SER A 9 1.43 -0.33 11.07
C SER A 9 2.08 0.31 9.84
N LEU A 10 1.71 -0.14 8.65
CA LEU A 10 2.18 0.49 7.41
C LEU A 10 1.10 0.84 6.38
N ILE A 11 -0.18 0.55 6.65
CA ILE A 11 -1.29 1.05 5.83
C ILE A 11 -2.49 1.52 6.69
N SER A 12 -2.20 2.10 7.86
CA SER A 12 -3.16 2.95 8.59
C SER A 12 -2.59 4.35 8.66
N LEU A 13 -2.52 5.03 7.51
CA LEU A 13 -2.38 6.49 7.48
C LEU A 13 -2.73 7.07 6.10
N LEU A 14 -3.88 6.71 5.53
CA LEU A 14 -4.57 7.61 4.59
C LEU A 14 -5.38 8.62 5.41
N VAL A 15 -4.64 9.39 6.21
CA VAL A 15 -5.08 10.65 6.82
C VAL A 15 -5.62 11.50 5.69
N GLY A 16 -6.82 12.04 5.95
CA GLY A 16 -7.65 12.70 4.98
C GLY A 16 -6.85 13.58 4.04
N VAL A 17 -7.15 13.45 2.76
CA VAL A 17 -7.14 14.62 1.89
C VAL A 17 -8.14 15.57 2.52
N GLY A 18 -7.66 16.38 3.48
CA GLY A 18 -8.27 17.63 3.85
C GLY A 18 -8.24 18.45 2.57
N VAL A 19 -9.25 18.25 1.74
CA VAL A 19 -9.63 19.22 0.73
C VAL A 19 -10.12 20.41 1.57
N MET A 20 -9.17 21.20 2.11
CA MET A 20 -9.41 22.59 2.40
C MET A 20 -9.64 23.25 1.03
N LEU A 21 -10.87 23.05 0.56
CA LEU A 21 -11.50 23.93 -0.39
C LEU A 21 -11.27 25.34 0.18
N PRO A 22 -10.78 26.29 -0.62
CA PRO A 22 -10.80 27.66 -0.18
C PRO A 22 -12.28 27.96 0.04
N SER A 23 -12.69 28.08 1.30
CA SER A 23 -13.90 28.79 1.69
C SER A 23 -13.66 30.24 1.31
N ALA A 24 -13.66 30.53 0.01
CA ALA A 24 -13.79 31.88 -0.48
C ALA A 24 -15.16 32.31 0.05
N ALA A 25 -15.11 33.16 1.08
CA ALA A 25 -16.25 33.79 1.69
C ALA A 25 -17.03 34.52 0.59
N PHE A 26 -17.98 33.84 -0.01
CA PHE A 26 -19.07 34.49 -0.72
C PHE A 26 -20.00 35.00 0.35
N ALA A 27 -19.63 36.15 0.94
CA ALA A 27 -20.47 36.89 1.84
C ALA A 27 -21.84 37.08 1.18
N GLN A 28 -22.88 36.56 1.84
CA GLN A 28 -24.27 36.92 1.59
C GLN A 28 -24.36 38.43 1.71
N VAL A 29 -24.73 39.10 0.62
CA VAL A 29 -25.31 40.43 0.72
C VAL A 29 -26.79 40.26 0.50
N GLY A 30 -27.49 40.22 1.63
CA GLY A 30 -28.91 40.49 1.68
C GLY A 30 -29.18 41.86 1.06
N ALA A 31 -30.33 41.96 0.40
CA ALA A 31 -30.82 43.19 -0.18
C ALA A 31 -30.81 44.31 0.88
N SER A 32 -30.03 45.35 0.64
CA SER A 32 -30.16 46.61 1.35
C SER A 32 -29.88 47.73 0.35
N THR A 33 -30.96 48.44 0.04
CA THR A 33 -31.03 49.66 -0.76
C THR A 33 -30.38 50.80 0.01
N THR A 34 -29.05 50.95 -0.10
CA THR A 34 -28.35 52.22 0.09
C THR A 34 -26.98 52.16 -0.60
N ALA A 35 -26.62 53.23 -1.30
CA ALA A 35 -25.45 53.34 -2.16
C ALA A 35 -24.13 53.13 -1.38
N ALA A 36 -23.57 51.93 -1.51
CA ALA A 36 -22.19 51.61 -1.13
C ALA A 36 -21.25 51.93 -2.31
N PRO A 37 -19.95 52.24 -2.07
CA PRO A 37 -18.99 52.46 -3.15
C PRO A 37 -19.03 51.26 -4.09
N ALA A 38 -19.16 51.53 -5.40
CA ALA A 38 -19.47 50.55 -6.42
C ALA A 38 -18.57 49.31 -6.27
N ARG A 39 -19.12 48.24 -5.69
CA ARG A 39 -18.45 46.94 -5.69
C ARG A 39 -18.22 46.61 -7.16
N ALA A 40 -16.97 46.41 -7.54
CA ALA A 40 -16.60 46.10 -8.91
C ALA A 40 -17.54 45.02 -9.47
N ASN A 41 -18.16 45.32 -10.61
CA ASN A 41 -19.12 44.46 -11.29
C ASN A 41 -18.49 43.08 -11.53
N PHE A 42 -19.21 41.98 -11.29
CA PHE A 42 -18.65 40.63 -11.47
C PHE A 42 -18.02 40.42 -12.86
N CYS A 43 -18.63 40.98 -13.90
CA CYS A 43 -18.10 40.91 -15.26
C CYS A 43 -16.76 41.63 -15.44
N THR A 44 -16.47 42.68 -14.68
CA THR A 44 -15.20 43.43 -14.79
C THR A 44 -14.06 42.74 -14.05
N VAL A 45 -14.36 41.84 -13.10
CA VAL A 45 -13.36 41.10 -12.32
C VAL A 45 -13.25 39.63 -12.73
N LEU A 46 -14.06 39.17 -13.69
CA LEU A 46 -14.17 37.76 -14.07
C LEU A 46 -12.83 37.17 -14.53
N ASP A 47 -12.04 37.91 -15.31
CA ASP A 47 -10.72 37.43 -15.76
C ASP A 47 -9.73 37.30 -14.61
N GLN A 48 -9.74 38.21 -13.64
CA GLN A 48 -8.91 38.09 -12.44
C GLN A 48 -9.32 36.87 -11.60
N VAL A 49 -10.63 36.61 -11.48
CA VAL A 49 -11.16 35.43 -10.79
C VAL A 49 -10.75 34.15 -11.54
N SER A 50 -10.86 34.14 -12.87
CA SER A 50 -10.46 33.05 -13.75
C SER A 50 -8.99 32.66 -13.57
N THR A 51 -8.10 33.65 -13.62
CA THR A 51 -6.65 33.45 -13.46
C THR A 51 -6.32 32.89 -12.09
N LYS A 52 -6.94 33.42 -11.03
CA LYS A 52 -6.72 32.92 -9.66
C LYS A 52 -7.16 31.46 -9.48
N ILE A 53 -8.32 31.09 -10.04
CA ILE A 53 -8.85 29.73 -9.92
C ILE A 53 -7.98 28.75 -10.71
N THR A 54 -7.67 29.07 -11.97
CA THR A 54 -6.86 28.20 -12.84
C THR A 54 -5.45 28.03 -12.29
N GLY A 55 -4.84 29.12 -11.78
CA GLY A 55 -3.55 29.08 -11.11
C GLY A 55 -3.56 28.20 -9.87
N ALA A 56 -4.57 28.36 -9.00
CA ALA A 56 -4.72 27.53 -7.80
C ALA A 56 -4.94 26.04 -8.13
N MET A 57 -5.67 25.72 -9.21
CA MET A 57 -5.85 24.34 -9.66
C MET A 57 -4.54 23.74 -10.15
N SER A 58 -3.76 24.49 -10.92
CA SER A 58 -2.45 24.06 -11.43
C SER A 58 -1.44 23.84 -10.30
N GLU A 59 -1.38 24.75 -9.32
CA GLU A 59 -0.51 24.60 -8.15
C GLU A 59 -0.87 23.36 -7.32
N ARG A 60 -2.16 23.09 -7.14
CA ARG A 60 -2.64 21.92 -6.40
C ARG A 60 -2.32 20.61 -7.12
N GLU A 61 -2.44 20.59 -8.43
CA GLU A 61 -2.06 19.43 -9.25
C GLU A 61 -0.56 19.18 -9.19
N ALA A 62 0.27 20.23 -9.29
CA ALA A 62 1.71 20.12 -9.12
C ALA A 62 2.09 19.54 -7.75
N LYS A 63 1.49 20.07 -6.66
CA LYS A 63 1.68 19.54 -5.30
C LYS A 63 1.21 18.09 -5.15
N LEU A 64 0.11 17.72 -5.81
CA LEU A 64 -0.38 16.35 -5.80
C LEU A 64 0.61 15.41 -6.51
N SER A 65 1.11 15.81 -7.68
CA SER A 65 2.12 15.08 -8.44
C SER A 65 3.39 14.87 -7.61
N GLN A 66 3.95 15.94 -7.04
CA GLN A 66 5.12 15.86 -6.17
C GLN A 66 4.90 14.87 -5.01
N ARG A 67 3.78 14.98 -4.29
CA ARG A 67 3.46 14.06 -3.19
C ARG A 67 3.30 12.62 -3.64
N ARG A 68 2.83 12.36 -4.88
CA ARG A 68 2.75 11.00 -5.43
C ARG A 68 4.16 10.45 -5.63
N THR A 69 5.04 11.20 -6.28
CA THR A 69 6.44 10.81 -6.50
C THR A 69 7.17 10.54 -5.19
N GLU A 70 7.09 11.44 -4.21
CA GLU A 70 7.73 11.26 -2.89
C GLU A 70 7.26 9.98 -2.19
N ARG A 71 5.96 9.68 -2.26
CA ARG A 71 5.40 8.46 -1.67
C ARG A 71 5.84 7.22 -2.42
N GLU A 72 5.87 7.26 -3.74
CA GLU A 72 6.34 6.14 -4.56
C GLU A 72 7.79 5.79 -4.26
N THR A 73 8.67 6.79 -4.20
CA THR A 73 10.08 6.62 -3.82
C THR A 73 10.19 5.97 -2.45
N LYS A 74 9.49 6.49 -1.43
CA LYS A 74 9.51 5.94 -0.08
C LYS A 74 9.01 4.49 -0.03
N LEU A 75 7.97 4.14 -0.80
CA LEU A 75 7.45 2.78 -0.86
C LEU A 75 8.43 1.81 -1.52
N ARG A 76 9.14 2.26 -2.56
CA ARG A 76 10.21 1.49 -3.23
C ARG A 76 11.37 1.24 -2.28
N GLU A 77 11.87 2.28 -1.61
CA GLU A 77 12.96 2.17 -0.62
C GLU A 77 12.61 1.21 0.53
N GLN A 78 11.42 1.35 1.10
CA GLN A 78 10.96 0.47 2.17
C GLN A 78 10.81 -0.98 1.70
N SER A 79 10.40 -1.21 0.45
CA SER A 79 10.28 -2.57 -0.10
C SER A 79 11.65 -3.19 -0.32
N ALA A 80 12.60 -2.42 -0.85
CA ALA A 80 13.99 -2.85 -1.01
C ALA A 80 14.64 -3.18 0.34
N SER A 81 14.50 -2.32 1.35
CA SER A 81 15.02 -2.58 2.70
C SER A 81 14.45 -3.87 3.30
N ARG A 82 13.13 -4.11 3.18
CA ARG A 82 12.52 -5.37 3.66
C ARG A 82 13.00 -6.61 2.90
N ASP A 83 13.38 -6.46 1.63
CA ASP A 83 13.94 -7.56 0.84
C ASP A 83 15.39 -7.85 1.26
N THR A 84 16.19 -6.82 1.49
CA THR A 84 17.53 -6.95 2.09
C THR A 84 17.45 -7.65 3.44
N ASP A 85 16.63 -7.16 4.38
CA ASP A 85 16.49 -7.77 5.70
C ASP A 85 16.06 -9.25 5.62
N ARG A 86 15.17 -9.59 4.67
CA ARG A 86 14.73 -10.98 4.45
C ARG A 86 15.88 -11.85 3.94
N ASN A 87 16.69 -11.33 3.02
CA ASN A 87 17.82 -12.05 2.44
C ASN A 87 18.95 -12.22 3.46
N ASP A 88 19.25 -11.20 4.27
CA ASP A 88 20.25 -11.27 5.32
C ASP A 88 19.87 -12.32 6.36
N HIS A 89 18.62 -12.30 6.85
CA HIS A 89 18.14 -13.33 7.75
C HIS A 89 18.19 -14.74 7.13
N ARG A 90 17.92 -14.88 5.83
CA ARG A 90 18.07 -16.16 5.14
C ARG A 90 19.51 -16.63 5.12
N GLY A 91 20.45 -15.73 4.84
CA GLY A 91 21.89 -15.99 4.90
C GLY A 91 22.32 -16.45 6.28
N ASP A 92 21.88 -15.75 7.34
CA ASP A 92 22.16 -16.16 8.72
C ASP A 92 21.65 -17.59 9.00
N TRP A 93 20.40 -17.88 8.65
CA TRP A 93 19.82 -19.22 8.85
C TRP A 93 20.51 -20.30 8.03
N ASP A 94 21.03 -19.98 6.84
CA ASP A 94 21.80 -20.91 6.02
C ASP A 94 23.16 -21.22 6.66
N THR A 95 23.86 -20.20 7.16
CA THR A 95 25.12 -20.37 7.91
C THR A 95 24.91 -21.25 9.14
N HIS A 96 23.91 -20.93 9.97
CA HIS A 96 23.62 -21.73 11.17
C HIS A 96 23.24 -23.18 10.83
N ARG A 97 22.52 -23.39 9.72
CA ARG A 97 22.16 -24.74 9.26
C ARG A 97 23.41 -25.51 8.79
N ALA A 98 24.30 -24.87 8.05
CA ALA A 98 25.56 -25.48 7.62
C ALA A 98 26.43 -25.87 8.81
N GLU A 99 26.55 -25.03 9.84
CA GLU A 99 27.27 -25.37 11.08
C GLU A 99 26.62 -26.53 11.82
N TRP A 100 25.29 -26.58 11.86
CA TRP A 100 24.55 -27.67 12.51
C TRP A 100 24.71 -29.00 11.75
N TYR A 101 24.77 -28.96 10.42
CA TYR A 101 25.11 -30.10 9.57
C TYR A 101 26.50 -30.67 9.86
N GLN A 102 27.51 -29.82 10.08
CA GLN A 102 28.85 -30.28 10.47
C GLN A 102 28.83 -31.00 11.83
N LYS A 103 28.05 -30.47 12.79
CA LYS A 103 27.88 -31.09 14.10
C LYS A 103 27.15 -32.44 14.04
N LEU A 104 26.25 -32.63 13.06
CA LEU A 104 25.62 -33.92 12.81
C LEU A 104 26.61 -34.93 12.24
N ASP A 105 27.38 -34.54 11.21
CA ASP A 105 28.35 -35.44 10.58
C ASP A 105 29.35 -35.99 11.59
N ALA A 106 29.86 -35.12 12.47
CA ALA A 106 30.78 -35.49 13.53
C ALA A 106 30.23 -36.53 14.54
N ARG A 107 28.92 -36.75 14.57
CA ARG A 107 28.26 -37.74 15.46
C ARG A 107 28.03 -39.09 14.80
N ALA A 108 28.08 -39.18 13.47
CA ALA A 108 27.94 -40.46 12.79
C ALA A 108 29.25 -41.25 12.88
N SER A 109 29.15 -42.49 13.35
CA SER A 109 30.27 -43.42 13.47
C SER A 109 30.23 -44.53 12.43
N THR A 110 29.14 -44.66 11.67
CA THR A 110 28.96 -45.71 10.66
C THR A 110 28.56 -45.13 9.31
N THR A 111 28.78 -45.91 8.25
CA THR A 111 28.37 -45.58 6.87
C THR A 111 26.87 -45.39 6.75
N GLU A 112 26.08 -46.17 7.47
CA GLU A 112 24.61 -46.10 7.47
C GLU A 112 24.12 -44.81 8.13
N GLN A 113 24.77 -44.39 9.22
CA GLN A 113 24.46 -43.14 9.90
C GLN A 113 24.82 -41.93 9.03
N LEU A 114 25.96 -41.95 8.33
CA LEU A 114 26.34 -40.90 7.38
C LEU A 114 25.36 -40.80 6.21
N ALA A 115 24.93 -41.93 5.65
CA ALA A 115 23.92 -41.96 4.60
C ALA A 115 22.58 -41.39 5.07
N ALA A 116 22.13 -41.75 6.28
CA ALA A 116 20.90 -41.21 6.86
C ALA A 116 20.98 -39.69 7.12
N ILE A 117 22.13 -39.19 7.59
CA ILE A 117 22.37 -37.74 7.72
C ILE A 117 22.33 -37.05 6.36
N ALA A 118 22.95 -37.62 5.33
CA ALA A 118 22.95 -37.04 3.99
C ALA A 118 21.51 -36.90 3.45
N THR A 119 20.69 -37.93 3.60
CA THR A 119 19.26 -37.90 3.24
C THR A 119 18.50 -36.84 4.06
N PHE A 120 18.75 -36.77 5.37
CA PHE A 120 18.16 -35.75 6.24
C PHE A 120 18.48 -34.33 5.76
N LYS A 121 19.75 -34.06 5.47
CA LYS A 121 20.22 -32.75 4.99
C LYS A 121 19.51 -32.34 3.71
N ALA A 122 19.50 -33.23 2.72
CA ALA A 122 18.83 -33.01 1.45
C ALA A 122 17.33 -32.71 1.63
N ALA A 123 16.64 -33.47 2.50
CA ALA A 123 15.23 -33.26 2.80
C ALA A 123 14.97 -31.90 3.47
N VAL A 124 15.83 -31.48 4.42
CA VAL A 124 15.71 -30.18 5.08
C VAL A 124 16.00 -29.04 4.11
N ASP A 125 17.05 -29.13 3.29
CA ASP A 125 17.36 -28.09 2.30
C ASP A 125 16.22 -27.94 1.28
N ALA A 126 15.66 -29.05 0.80
CA ALA A 126 14.47 -29.03 -0.06
C ALA A 126 13.27 -28.36 0.64
N ALA A 127 13.03 -28.66 1.91
CA ALA A 127 11.95 -28.04 2.69
C ALA A 127 12.19 -26.53 2.91
N VAL A 128 13.44 -26.09 3.13
CA VAL A 128 13.80 -24.67 3.23
C VAL A 128 13.52 -23.96 1.92
N VAL A 129 13.94 -24.52 0.78
CA VAL A 129 13.70 -23.96 -0.55
C VAL A 129 12.20 -23.83 -0.82
N ALA A 130 11.43 -24.90 -0.60
CA ALA A 130 9.99 -24.90 -0.78
C ALA A 130 9.29 -23.82 0.07
N ARG A 131 9.67 -23.71 1.35
CA ARG A 131 9.15 -22.66 2.24
C ARG A 131 9.50 -21.26 1.75
N ARG A 132 10.73 -21.03 1.30
CA ARG A 132 11.16 -19.72 0.78
C ARG A 132 10.36 -19.32 -0.45
N LEU A 133 10.23 -20.23 -1.41
CA LEU A 133 9.45 -20.02 -2.64
C LEU A 133 7.99 -19.65 -2.32
N ALA A 134 7.33 -20.44 -1.47
CA ALA A 134 5.93 -20.18 -1.10
C ALA A 134 5.74 -18.81 -0.41
N VAL A 135 6.68 -18.42 0.46
CA VAL A 135 6.65 -17.10 1.13
C VAL A 135 6.91 -15.97 0.13
N ASP A 136 7.88 -16.11 -0.76
CA ASP A 136 8.22 -15.09 -1.76
C ASP A 136 7.08 -14.90 -2.76
N GLU A 137 6.45 -15.98 -3.20
CA GLU A 137 5.26 -15.93 -4.05
C GLU A 137 4.10 -15.19 -3.37
N ALA A 138 3.79 -15.51 -2.12
CA ALA A 138 2.75 -14.83 -1.35
C ALA A 138 3.04 -13.33 -1.15
N VAL A 139 4.31 -12.97 -0.89
CA VAL A 139 4.74 -11.57 -0.77
C VAL A 139 4.63 -10.84 -2.10
N SER A 140 5.07 -11.47 -3.20
CA SER A 140 5.00 -10.92 -4.55
C SER A 140 3.56 -10.68 -5.00
N ALA A 141 2.68 -11.66 -4.82
CA ALA A 141 1.26 -11.55 -5.16
C ALA A 141 0.57 -10.40 -4.40
N MET A 142 0.87 -10.24 -3.11
CA MET A 142 0.36 -9.12 -2.33
C MET A 142 0.87 -7.77 -2.85
N ARG A 143 2.16 -7.67 -3.21
CA ARG A 143 2.74 -6.42 -3.75
C ARG A 143 2.11 -6.00 -5.07
N LEU A 144 2.01 -6.94 -6.01
CA LEU A 144 1.38 -6.70 -7.31
C LEU A 144 -0.07 -6.24 -7.17
N SER A 145 -0.82 -6.85 -6.25
CA SER A 145 -2.21 -6.47 -5.99
C SER A 145 -2.32 -5.05 -5.41
N ILE A 146 -1.41 -4.68 -4.50
CA ILE A 146 -1.35 -3.32 -3.93
C ILE A 146 -0.99 -2.28 -5.00
N GLU A 147 0.00 -2.60 -5.85
CA GLU A 147 0.41 -1.72 -6.95
C GLU A 147 -0.73 -1.49 -7.94
N ALA A 148 -1.44 -2.55 -8.34
CA ALA A 148 -2.60 -2.46 -9.21
C ALA A 148 -3.70 -1.56 -8.60
N ALA A 149 -4.03 -1.75 -7.31
CA ALA A 149 -5.01 -0.92 -6.61
C ALA A 149 -4.56 0.55 -6.51
N ALA A 150 -3.27 0.80 -6.28
CA ALA A 150 -2.72 2.16 -6.23
C ALA A 150 -2.79 2.85 -7.60
N LYS A 151 -2.50 2.13 -8.68
CA LYS A 151 -2.61 2.62 -10.07
C LYS A 151 -4.06 2.94 -10.43
N GLU A 152 -4.99 2.05 -10.11
CA GLU A 152 -6.43 2.28 -10.34
C GLU A 152 -6.92 3.53 -9.60
N ARG A 153 -6.57 3.65 -8.31
CA ARG A 153 -6.92 4.84 -7.51
C ARG A 153 -6.33 6.12 -8.10
N THR A 154 -5.08 6.07 -8.56
CA THR A 154 -4.41 7.22 -9.18
C THR A 154 -5.13 7.65 -10.45
N SER A 155 -5.42 6.71 -11.35
CA SER A 155 -6.17 6.97 -12.58
C SER A 155 -7.55 7.55 -12.30
N ALA A 156 -8.28 7.04 -11.30
CA ALA A 156 -9.60 7.54 -10.95
C ALA A 156 -9.56 8.99 -10.41
N ILE A 157 -8.52 9.33 -9.63
CA ILE A 157 -8.32 10.71 -9.16
C ILE A 157 -7.98 11.63 -10.33
N ASP A 158 -7.15 11.18 -11.29
CA ASP A 158 -6.76 11.99 -12.45
C ASP A 158 -7.97 12.30 -13.34
N ILE A 159 -8.84 11.31 -13.56
CA ILE A 159 -10.12 11.51 -14.25
C ILE A 159 -10.98 12.54 -13.51
N ALA A 160 -11.05 12.48 -12.18
CA ALA A 160 -11.83 13.43 -11.39
C ALA A 160 -11.26 14.86 -11.46
N ILE A 161 -9.93 15.00 -11.49
CA ILE A 161 -9.24 16.29 -11.68
C ILE A 161 -9.54 16.88 -13.06
N VAL A 162 -9.41 16.06 -14.12
CA VAL A 162 -9.74 16.47 -15.49
C VAL A 162 -11.19 16.91 -15.58
N THR A 163 -12.11 16.15 -14.98
CA THR A 163 -13.53 16.50 -14.94
C THR A 163 -13.77 17.85 -14.26
N MET A 164 -13.14 18.10 -13.10
CA MET A 164 -13.25 19.38 -12.39
C MET A 164 -12.71 20.55 -13.22
N LYS A 165 -11.62 20.36 -13.97
CA LYS A 165 -11.07 21.37 -14.89
C LYS A 165 -12.05 21.68 -16.00
N THR A 166 -12.54 20.66 -16.70
CA THR A 166 -13.52 20.83 -17.77
C THR A 166 -14.79 21.53 -17.29
N ASP A 167 -15.33 21.15 -16.13
CA ASP A 167 -16.52 21.79 -15.56
C ASP A 167 -16.24 23.25 -15.16
N THR A 168 -15.03 23.56 -14.69
CA THR A 168 -14.59 24.94 -14.37
C THR A 168 -14.44 25.80 -15.63
N ASP A 169 -13.80 25.28 -16.67
CA ASP A 169 -13.60 25.98 -17.93
C ASP A 169 -14.95 26.27 -18.62
N ALA A 170 -15.88 25.31 -18.58
CA ALA A 170 -17.24 25.49 -19.08
C ALA A 170 -17.99 26.59 -18.30
N ALA A 171 -17.89 26.61 -16.97
CA ALA A 171 -18.50 27.65 -16.14
C ALA A 171 -17.93 29.04 -16.44
N LEU A 172 -16.61 29.14 -16.63
CA LEU A 172 -15.92 30.38 -17.00
C LEU A 172 -16.33 30.85 -18.40
N ALA A 173 -16.33 29.96 -19.40
CA ALA A 173 -16.75 30.27 -20.76
C ALA A 173 -18.20 30.77 -20.81
N LYS A 174 -19.10 30.12 -20.07
CA LYS A 174 -20.48 30.57 -19.94
C LYS A 174 -20.58 31.94 -19.29
N ALA A 175 -19.87 32.18 -18.19
CA ALA A 175 -19.89 33.48 -17.52
C ALA A 175 -19.38 34.61 -18.44
N LYS A 176 -18.34 34.35 -19.24
CA LYS A 176 -17.82 35.30 -20.24
C LYS A 176 -18.86 35.60 -21.32
N ALA A 177 -19.50 34.58 -21.87
CA ALA A 177 -20.54 34.74 -22.87
C ALA A 177 -21.75 35.53 -22.32
N ASP A 178 -22.22 35.19 -21.11
CA ASP A 178 -23.34 35.89 -20.48
C ASP A 178 -23.00 37.38 -20.22
N CYS A 179 -21.77 37.68 -19.78
CA CYS A 179 -21.29 39.06 -19.65
C CYS A 179 -21.24 39.81 -20.99
N ALA A 180 -20.78 39.17 -22.07
CA ALA A 180 -20.74 39.78 -23.40
C ALA A 180 -22.15 40.03 -23.99
N ASN A 181 -23.11 39.17 -23.65
CA ASN A 181 -24.51 39.28 -24.06
C ASN A 181 -25.34 40.25 -23.20
N GLY A 182 -24.71 40.99 -22.28
CA GLY A 182 -25.39 42.00 -21.46
C GLY A 182 -26.28 41.42 -20.35
N VAL A 183 -26.11 40.15 -19.99
CA VAL A 183 -26.83 39.55 -18.85
C VAL A 183 -26.45 40.30 -17.57
N ALA A 184 -27.45 40.57 -16.72
CA ALA A 184 -27.25 41.29 -15.48
C ALA A 184 -26.11 40.65 -14.63
N PRO A 185 -25.10 41.41 -14.19
CA PRO A 185 -23.94 40.85 -13.50
C PRO A 185 -24.23 40.00 -12.26
N ALA A 186 -25.28 40.36 -11.52
CA ALA A 186 -25.73 39.59 -10.36
C ALA A 186 -26.21 38.18 -10.77
N THR A 187 -26.89 38.08 -11.90
CA THR A 187 -27.33 36.81 -12.50
C THR A 187 -26.13 36.00 -12.97
N VAL A 188 -25.19 36.61 -13.69
CA VAL A 188 -23.97 35.91 -14.14
C VAL A 188 -23.19 35.34 -12.96
N ARG A 189 -23.00 36.15 -11.90
CA ARG A 189 -22.32 35.71 -10.67
C ARG A 189 -23.02 34.52 -10.03
N THR A 190 -24.34 34.58 -9.90
CA THR A 190 -25.13 33.52 -9.24
C THR A 190 -25.03 32.21 -10.01
N THR A 191 -25.18 32.25 -11.34
CA THR A 191 -25.06 31.08 -12.21
C THR A 191 -23.64 30.49 -12.19
N TYR A 192 -22.62 31.35 -12.23
CA TYR A 192 -21.23 30.92 -12.13
C TYR A 192 -20.94 30.23 -10.80
N VAL A 193 -21.36 30.83 -9.68
CA VAL A 193 -21.16 30.25 -8.34
C VAL A 193 -21.88 28.91 -8.20
N ALA A 194 -23.09 28.78 -8.73
CA ALA A 194 -23.84 27.52 -8.74
C ALA A 194 -23.10 26.44 -9.55
N SER A 195 -22.58 26.78 -10.74
CA SER A 195 -21.82 25.85 -11.58
C SER A 195 -20.53 25.40 -10.90
N MET A 196 -19.78 26.32 -10.29
CA MET A 196 -18.58 26.00 -9.52
C MET A 196 -18.87 25.17 -8.28
N LYS A 197 -20.03 25.34 -7.64
CA LYS A 197 -20.48 24.51 -6.51
C LYS A 197 -20.75 23.09 -6.99
N ALA A 198 -21.50 22.91 -8.07
CA ALA A 198 -21.79 21.60 -8.64
C ALA A 198 -20.51 20.84 -9.04
N ALA A 199 -19.55 21.52 -9.69
CA ALA A 199 -18.26 20.93 -10.03
C ALA A 199 -17.49 20.41 -8.80
N ARG A 200 -17.48 21.19 -7.70
CA ARG A 200 -16.85 20.78 -6.42
C ARG A 200 -17.56 19.58 -5.79
N GLU A 201 -18.89 19.56 -5.77
CA GLU A 201 -19.68 18.45 -5.21
C GLU A 201 -19.46 17.16 -6.00
N LYS A 202 -19.33 17.26 -7.33
CA LYS A 202 -18.98 16.14 -8.20
C LYS A 202 -17.59 15.59 -7.91
N MET A 203 -16.58 16.46 -7.78
CA MET A 203 -15.23 16.08 -7.37
C MET A 203 -15.22 15.42 -5.99
N GLN A 204 -15.93 15.99 -5.02
CA GLN A 204 -16.02 15.44 -3.68
C GLN A 204 -16.65 14.04 -3.69
N THR A 205 -17.76 13.87 -4.38
CA THR A 205 -18.44 12.57 -4.54
C THR A 205 -17.53 11.54 -5.20
N ALA A 206 -16.80 11.93 -6.25
CA ALA A 206 -15.84 11.06 -6.92
C ALA A 206 -14.74 10.60 -5.95
N VAL A 207 -14.12 11.53 -5.21
CA VAL A 207 -13.08 11.21 -4.22
C VAL A 207 -13.61 10.32 -3.10
N THR A 208 -14.79 10.61 -2.55
CA THR A 208 -15.40 9.77 -1.49
C THR A 208 -15.68 8.36 -1.99
N THR A 209 -16.14 8.21 -3.23
CA THR A 209 -16.37 6.90 -3.86
C THR A 209 -15.08 6.12 -4.04
N ILE A 210 -14.02 6.79 -4.53
CA ILE A 210 -12.68 6.20 -4.68
C ILE A 210 -12.14 5.73 -3.32
N GLU A 211 -12.31 6.53 -2.27
CA GLU A 211 -11.81 6.24 -0.92
C GLU A 211 -12.61 5.15 -0.18
N ARG A 212 -13.85 4.85 -0.58
CA ARG A 212 -14.62 3.73 0.00
C ARG A 212 -14.07 2.36 -0.38
N LYS A 213 -13.12 2.25 -1.33
CA LYS A 213 -12.46 1.00 -1.70
C LYS A 213 -11.37 0.52 -0.71
N LYS A 214 -11.32 1.07 0.51
CA LYS A 214 -10.30 0.75 1.54
C LYS A 214 -10.30 -0.71 2.00
N ASP A 215 -11.41 -1.43 1.83
CA ASP A 215 -11.55 -2.82 2.27
C ASP A 215 -10.83 -3.83 1.36
N THR A 216 -10.21 -3.38 0.27
CA THR A 216 -9.48 -4.25 -0.68
C THR A 216 -8.17 -4.81 -0.12
N LEU A 217 -7.60 -4.21 0.94
CA LEU A 217 -6.30 -4.62 1.48
C LEU A 217 -6.39 -5.74 2.52
N THR A 218 -7.45 -5.79 3.31
CA THR A 218 -7.62 -6.80 4.37
C THR A 218 -7.57 -8.23 3.81
N PRO A 219 -8.28 -8.56 2.71
CA PRO A 219 -8.19 -9.88 2.10
C PRO A 219 -6.76 -10.24 1.65
N LEU A 220 -5.99 -9.28 1.12
CA LEU A 220 -4.61 -9.51 0.68
C LEU A 220 -3.67 -9.80 1.85
N ILE A 221 -3.83 -9.08 2.96
CA ILE A 221 -3.06 -9.31 4.19
C ILE A 221 -3.38 -10.69 4.77
N THR A 222 -4.66 -11.06 4.80
CA THR A 222 -5.11 -12.39 5.26
C THR A 222 -4.56 -13.49 4.37
N ALA A 223 -4.66 -13.35 3.04
CA ALA A 223 -4.13 -14.31 2.08
C ALA A 223 -2.62 -14.53 2.27
N ARG A 224 -1.83 -13.44 2.40
CA ARG A 224 -0.39 -13.55 2.71
C ARG A 224 -0.15 -14.28 4.02
N LYS A 225 -0.89 -13.93 5.09
CA LYS A 225 -0.74 -14.55 6.40
C LYS A 225 -1.01 -16.05 6.33
N THR A 226 -2.12 -16.46 5.74
CA THR A 226 -2.50 -17.87 5.57
C THR A 226 -1.46 -18.63 4.75
N ALA A 227 -0.96 -18.06 3.65
CA ALA A 227 0.08 -18.70 2.84
C ALA A 227 1.39 -18.90 3.63
N VAL A 228 1.81 -17.90 4.41
CA VAL A 228 3.00 -17.98 5.26
C VAL A 228 2.83 -19.01 6.38
N GLU A 229 1.68 -19.04 7.05
CA GLU A 229 1.36 -20.03 8.08
C GLU A 229 1.36 -21.45 7.52
N LYS A 230 0.79 -21.65 6.33
CA LYS A 230 0.83 -22.92 5.61
C LYS A 230 2.27 -23.32 5.29
N ALA A 231 3.08 -22.44 4.71
CA ALA A 231 4.48 -22.73 4.39
C ALA A 231 5.32 -23.10 5.62
N ILE A 232 5.03 -22.50 6.78
CA ILE A 232 5.66 -22.87 8.06
C ILE A 232 5.19 -24.25 8.53
N SER A 233 3.89 -24.55 8.41
CA SER A 233 3.34 -25.85 8.77
C SER A 233 3.94 -26.98 7.92
N ASP A 234 3.97 -26.79 6.61
CA ASP A 234 4.52 -27.75 5.65
C ASP A 234 6.02 -28.00 5.92
N PHE A 235 6.78 -26.94 6.18
CA PHE A 235 8.19 -27.05 6.57
C PHE A 235 8.38 -27.87 7.84
N LYS A 236 7.60 -27.60 8.89
CA LYS A 236 7.69 -28.35 10.15
C LYS A 236 7.38 -29.82 9.93
N ALA A 237 6.32 -30.14 9.18
CA ALA A 237 5.96 -31.51 8.86
C ALA A 237 7.10 -32.23 8.11
N ALA A 238 7.68 -31.60 7.09
CA ALA A 238 8.79 -32.15 6.32
C ALA A 238 10.04 -32.41 7.18
N VAL A 239 10.44 -31.45 8.03
CA VAL A 239 11.59 -31.62 8.93
C VAL A 239 11.34 -32.70 9.99
N THR A 240 10.13 -32.78 10.54
CA THR A 240 9.77 -33.84 11.51
C THR A 240 9.80 -35.23 10.89
N ALA A 241 9.30 -35.38 9.65
CA ALA A 241 9.38 -36.62 8.91
C ALA A 241 10.84 -37.03 8.67
N ALA A 242 11.65 -36.13 8.08
CA ALA A 242 13.06 -36.37 7.84
C ALA A 242 13.82 -36.75 9.12
N HIS A 243 13.54 -36.06 10.23
CA HIS A 243 14.19 -36.33 11.51
C HIS A 243 13.82 -37.71 12.08
N THR A 244 12.58 -38.16 11.88
CA THR A 244 12.11 -39.47 12.29
C THR A 244 12.82 -40.57 11.50
N GLU A 245 12.96 -40.40 10.19
CA GLU A 245 13.72 -41.31 9.32
C GLU A 245 15.20 -41.35 9.69
N MET A 246 15.83 -40.18 9.90
CA MET A 246 17.23 -40.10 10.32
C MET A 246 17.46 -40.86 11.63
N LYS A 247 16.58 -40.67 12.62
CA LYS A 247 16.70 -41.33 13.94
C LYS A 247 16.62 -42.85 13.86
N ALA A 248 15.92 -43.42 12.89
CA ALA A 248 15.85 -44.87 12.72
C ALA A 248 17.24 -45.50 12.46
N ALA A 249 18.19 -44.72 11.91
CA ALA A 249 19.58 -45.15 11.70
C ALA A 249 20.49 -44.99 12.94
N PHE A 250 20.00 -44.38 14.03
CA PHE A 250 20.71 -44.20 15.29
C PHE A 250 20.07 -45.05 16.40
N PRO A 251 20.40 -46.35 16.51
CA PRO A 251 19.85 -47.20 17.55
C PRO A 251 20.25 -46.69 18.94
N VAL A 252 19.29 -46.65 19.86
CA VAL A 252 19.54 -46.39 21.29
C VAL A 252 20.37 -47.56 21.81
N ARG A 253 21.55 -47.30 22.41
CA ARG A 253 22.35 -48.37 23.05
C ARG A 253 21.45 -49.16 24.00
N PRO A 254 21.28 -50.49 23.85
CA PRO A 254 20.69 -51.28 24.90
C PRO A 254 21.58 -51.15 26.13
N GLN A 255 20.99 -50.79 27.28
CA GLN A 255 21.66 -50.99 28.57
C GLN A 255 21.99 -52.47 28.65
N THR A 256 23.27 -52.82 28.57
CA THR A 256 23.75 -54.18 28.80
C THR A 256 23.30 -54.57 30.19
N ALA A 257 22.28 -55.44 30.26
CA ALA A 257 21.87 -56.08 31.49
C ALA A 257 23.05 -56.91 32.00
N THR A 258 23.69 -56.44 33.06
CA THR A 258 24.72 -57.18 33.78
C THR A 258 24.05 -58.37 34.48
N SER A 259 23.87 -59.49 33.78
CA SER A 259 23.56 -60.77 34.42
C SER A 259 24.87 -61.37 34.93
N SER A 260 25.25 -61.05 36.17
CA SER A 260 26.25 -61.83 36.90
C SER A 260 25.52 -62.77 37.86
N GLN A 261 25.17 -63.95 37.35
CA GLN A 261 25.01 -65.14 38.18
C GLN A 261 26.39 -65.78 38.35
N ARG A 262 26.89 -65.77 39.59
CA ARG A 262 27.55 -66.90 40.26
C ARG A 262 27.77 -66.56 41.73
#